data_AF-I3WE80-F1
#
_entry.id   AF-I3WE80-F1
#
_cell.length_a   1.000
_cell.length_b   1.000
_cell.length_c   1.000
_cell.angle_alpha   90.00
_cell.angle_beta   90.00
_cell.angle_gamma   90.00
#
_symmetry.space_group_name_H-M   'P 1'
#
loop_
_entity.id
_entity.type
_entity.pdbx_description
1 polymer ?
#
loop_
_entity_poly.entity_id
_entity_poly.type
_entity_poly.pdbx_seq_one_letter_code
_entity_poly.pdbx_strand_id
1 'polypeptide(L)'
;AMMTAAVFLTLNSMKVLNLSTLMTAWTKAPSLSTILLLTLLSLAGLPPLTGFLPKWLIIQELTKQDMAPAAIIISLLSLLGLFFYLRLAYCATITLPPHTTNHMKQWHTNKPINPSIAILTTLSLMLLPISPMLTTII
;
A
#
# COMPACT_ATOMS: atom_id res chain seq x y z
N ALA A 1 -2.36 8.70 7.80
CA ALA A 1 -2.61 9.89 6.96
C ALA A 1 -1.68 9.96 5.75
N MET A 2 -0.35 9.88 5.92
CA MET A 2 0.58 9.98 4.78
C MET A 2 0.44 8.84 3.76
N MET A 3 0.26 7.60 4.22
CA MET A 3 0.06 6.44 3.32
C MET A 3 -1.23 6.52 2.52
N THR A 4 -2.34 6.91 3.15
CA THR A 4 -3.64 7.09 2.48
C THR A 4 -3.59 8.23 1.47
N ALA A 5 -2.88 9.32 1.78
CA ALA A 5 -2.63 10.40 0.83
C ALA A 5 -1.78 9.93 -0.37
N ALA A 6 -0.76 9.09 -0.15
CA ALA A 6 0.06 8.53 -1.22
C ALA A 6 -0.76 7.65 -2.18
N VAL A 7 -1.62 6.77 -1.63
CA VAL A 7 -2.54 5.93 -2.42
C VAL A 7 -3.55 6.78 -3.20
N PHE A 8 -4.12 7.81 -2.57
CA PHE A 8 -5.06 8.69 -3.26
C PHE A 8 -4.40 9.49 -4.40
N LEU A 9 -3.21 10.03 -4.17
CA LEU A 9 -2.47 10.79 -5.19
C LEU A 9 -2.03 9.90 -6.36
N THR A 10 -1.59 8.67 -6.09
CA THR A 10 -1.22 7.70 -7.13
C THR A 10 -2.44 7.31 -7.97
N LEU A 11 -3.58 6.97 -7.35
CA LEU A 11 -4.83 6.69 -8.06
C LEU A 11 -5.32 7.86 -8.91
N ASN A 12 -5.24 9.09 -8.38
CA ASN A 12 -5.61 10.30 -9.11
C ASN A 12 -4.71 10.52 -10.33
N SER A 13 -3.40 10.29 -10.19
CA SER A 13 -2.46 10.42 -11.31
C SER A 13 -2.70 9.39 -12.42
N MET A 14 -3.16 8.17 -12.07
CA MET A 14 -3.52 7.11 -13.02
C MET A 14 -4.96 7.23 -13.54
N LYS A 15 -5.78 8.14 -12.98
CA LYS A 15 -7.23 8.27 -13.24
C LYS A 15 -7.98 6.93 -13.10
N VAL A 16 -7.64 6.15 -12.08
CA VAL A 16 -8.25 4.84 -11.82
C VAL A 16 -9.29 5.00 -10.72
N LEU A 17 -10.57 4.79 -11.07
CA LEU A 17 -11.69 4.83 -10.11
C LEU A 17 -12.35 3.45 -9.93
N ASN A 18 -12.23 2.57 -10.92
CA ASN A 18 -12.88 1.26 -10.94
C ASN A 18 -11.85 0.13 -10.94
N LEU A 19 -12.24 -1.04 -10.42
CA LEU A 19 -11.37 -2.23 -10.40
C LEU A 19 -10.98 -2.68 -11.81
N SER A 20 -11.88 -2.58 -12.79
CA SER A 20 -11.59 -2.87 -14.21
C SER A 20 -10.54 -1.92 -14.79
N THR A 21 -10.58 -0.64 -14.41
CA THR A 21 -9.58 0.35 -14.84
C THR A 21 -8.23 0.16 -14.16
N LEU A 22 -8.20 -0.40 -12.96
CA LEU A 22 -6.96 -0.73 -12.24
C LEU A 22 -6.19 -1.87 -12.93
N MET A 23 -6.91 -2.91 -13.37
CA MET A 23 -6.32 -4.06 -14.09
C MET A 23 -5.59 -3.62 -15.37
N THR A 24 -6.14 -2.64 -16.11
CA THR A 24 -5.55 -2.12 -17.35
C THR A 24 -4.45 -1.07 -17.14
N ALA A 25 -4.20 -0.67 -15.88
CA ALA A 25 -3.22 0.36 -15.56
C ALA A 25 -1.77 -0.16 -15.64
N TRP A 26 -1.57 -1.45 -15.37
CA TRP A 26 -0.26 -2.13 -15.48
C TRP A 26 0.36 -1.99 -16.87
N THR A 27 -0.46 -2.15 -17.92
CA THR A 27 0.03 -2.11 -19.32
C THR A 27 0.39 -0.70 -19.78
N LYS A 28 -0.11 0.34 -19.11
CA LYS A 28 0.14 1.75 -19.46
C LYS A 28 1.33 2.36 -18.71
N ALA A 29 1.52 1.98 -17.45
CA ALA A 29 2.56 2.54 -16.58
C ALA A 29 3.00 1.51 -15.52
N PRO A 30 3.89 0.56 -15.88
CA PRO A 30 4.30 -0.53 -14.98
C PRO A 30 5.01 -0.01 -13.71
N SER A 31 5.73 1.09 -13.82
CA SER A 31 6.40 1.71 -12.65
C SER A 31 5.38 2.20 -11.61
N LEU A 32 4.33 2.91 -12.03
CA LEU A 32 3.34 3.43 -11.07
C LEU A 32 2.50 2.32 -10.44
N SER A 33 2.17 1.26 -11.19
CA SER A 33 1.44 0.11 -10.64
C SER A 33 2.27 -0.66 -9.61
N THR A 34 3.60 -0.77 -9.80
CA THR A 34 4.47 -1.36 -8.76
C THR A 34 4.52 -0.51 -7.48
N ILE A 35 4.54 0.82 -7.60
CA ILE A 35 4.50 1.73 -6.44
C ILE A 35 3.15 1.65 -5.71
N LEU A 36 2.05 1.59 -6.45
CA LEU A 36 0.71 1.40 -5.89
C LEU A 36 0.57 0.05 -5.17
N LEU A 37 1.12 -1.03 -5.73
CA LEU A 37 1.22 -2.33 -5.07
C LEU A 37 1.94 -2.22 -3.73
N LEU A 38 3.14 -1.63 -3.73
CA LEU A 38 4.00 -1.55 -2.55
C LEU A 38 3.35 -0.70 -1.44
N THR A 39 2.64 0.38 -1.81
CA THR A 39 1.92 1.23 -0.84
C THR A 39 0.66 0.56 -0.28
N LEU A 40 -0.10 -0.19 -1.09
CA LEU A 40 -1.24 -1.00 -0.59
C LEU A 40 -0.77 -2.11 0.34
N LEU A 41 0.35 -2.77 0.03
CA LEU A 41 0.95 -3.78 0.86
C LEU A 41 1.46 -3.21 2.20
N SER A 42 1.95 -1.97 2.17
CA SER A 42 2.34 -1.24 3.37
C SER A 42 1.12 -0.94 4.24
N LEU A 43 0.01 -0.49 3.65
CA LEU A 43 -1.24 -0.23 4.38
C LEU A 43 -1.83 -1.50 5.02
N ALA A 44 -1.61 -2.67 4.39
CA ALA A 44 -2.00 -3.96 4.95
C ALA A 44 -1.18 -4.35 6.19
N GLY A 45 0.01 -3.78 6.36
CA GLY A 45 0.88 -4.00 7.51
C GLY A 45 1.62 -5.32 7.45
N LEU A 46 2.24 -5.62 6.31
CA LEU A 46 3.13 -6.76 6.19
C LEU A 46 4.42 -6.54 7.02
N PRO A 47 5.02 -7.62 7.59
CA PRO A 47 6.16 -7.54 8.49
C PRO A 47 7.39 -6.74 8.00
N PRO A 48 7.70 -6.63 6.69
CA PRO A 48 8.76 -5.74 6.21
C PRO A 48 8.36 -4.26 6.04
N LEU A 49 7.10 -3.86 6.28
CA LEU A 49 6.57 -2.54 5.92
C LEU A 49 6.04 -1.75 7.12
N THR A 50 6.07 -0.43 6.98
CA THR A 50 5.80 0.56 8.04
C THR A 50 4.41 0.44 8.67
N GLY A 51 3.41 -0.06 7.94
CA GLY A 51 2.06 -0.28 8.47
C GLY A 51 1.96 -1.40 9.51
N PHE A 52 3.00 -2.22 9.68
CA PHE A 52 3.06 -3.21 10.78
C PHE A 52 3.43 -2.57 12.12
N LEU A 53 4.22 -1.49 12.07
CA LEU A 53 4.82 -0.83 13.25
C LEU A 53 3.77 -0.37 14.28
N PRO A 54 2.65 0.30 13.89
CA PRO A 54 1.64 0.72 14.86
C PRO A 54 0.88 -0.46 15.49
N LYS A 55 0.59 -1.51 14.70
CA LYS A 55 -0.09 -2.71 15.21
C LYS A 55 0.80 -3.45 16.21
N TRP A 56 2.08 -3.56 15.89
CA TRP A 56 3.06 -4.19 16.75
C TRP A 56 3.27 -3.43 18.06
N LEU A 57 3.38 -2.10 18.01
CA LEU A 57 3.45 -1.25 19.21
C LEU A 57 2.21 -1.39 20.10
N ILE A 58 1.02 -1.45 19.52
CA ILE A 58 -0.22 -1.66 20.27
C ILE A 58 -0.21 -3.02 20.96
N ILE A 59 0.24 -4.09 20.28
CA ILE A 59 0.37 -5.41 20.90
C ILE A 59 1.39 -5.38 22.04
N GLN A 60 2.53 -4.72 21.85
CA GLN A 60 3.57 -4.62 22.87
C GLN A 60 3.04 -3.91 24.13
N GLU A 61 2.35 -2.78 24.00
CA GLU A 61 1.77 -2.06 25.14
C GLU A 61 0.62 -2.85 25.79
N LEU A 62 -0.24 -3.52 25.02
CA LEU A 62 -1.33 -4.34 25.58
C LEU A 62 -0.83 -5.58 26.31
N THR A 63 0.28 -6.18 25.87
CA THR A 63 0.90 -7.30 26.59
C THR A 63 1.56 -6.87 27.89
N LYS A 64 2.06 -5.63 27.99
CA LYS A 64 2.57 -5.06 29.26
C LYS A 64 1.44 -4.81 30.27
N GLN A 65 0.20 -4.64 29.82
CA GLN A 65 -0.98 -4.41 30.66
C GLN A 65 -1.79 -5.70 30.93
N ASP A 66 -1.22 -6.88 30.66
CA ASP A 66 -1.85 -8.21 30.84
C ASP A 66 -3.18 -8.42 30.07
N MET A 67 -3.56 -7.52 29.15
CA MET A 67 -4.78 -7.61 28.35
C MET A 67 -4.60 -8.46 27.09
N ALA A 68 -4.11 -9.70 27.26
CA ALA A 68 -3.85 -10.64 26.16
C ALA A 68 -5.07 -10.94 25.25
N PRO A 69 -6.31 -11.11 25.76
CA PRO A 69 -7.45 -11.40 24.90
C PRO A 69 -7.78 -10.28 23.91
N ALA A 70 -7.61 -9.02 24.33
CA ALA A 70 -7.87 -7.86 23.48
C ALA A 70 -6.86 -7.76 22.32
N ALA A 71 -5.58 -8.07 22.59
CA ALA A 71 -4.53 -8.10 21.57
C ALA A 71 -4.82 -9.12 20.46
N ILE A 72 -5.37 -10.30 20.83
CA ILE A 72 -5.73 -11.36 19.88
C ILE A 72 -6.87 -10.90 18.96
N ILE A 73 -7.93 -10.30 19.52
CA ILE A 73 -9.09 -9.81 18.75
C ILE A 73 -8.64 -8.72 17.76
N ILE A 74 -7.80 -7.78 18.19
CA ILE A 74 -7.27 -6.71 17.34
C ILE A 74 -6.40 -7.28 16.20
N SER A 75 -5.57 -8.27 16.50
CA SER A 75 -4.73 -8.96 15.51
C SER A 75 -5.60 -9.66 14.43
N LEU A 76 -6.63 -10.39 14.84
CA LEU A 76 -7.56 -11.07 13.93
C LEU A 76 -8.33 -10.09 13.03
N LEU A 77 -8.81 -8.97 13.58
CA LEU A 77 -9.47 -7.91 12.81
C LEU A 77 -8.53 -7.30 11.76
N SER A 78 -7.25 -7.14 12.11
CA SER A 78 -6.21 -6.65 11.21
C SER A 78 -5.97 -7.61 10.02
N LEU A 79 -5.98 -8.92 10.25
CA LEU A 79 -5.83 -9.93 9.19
C LEU A 79 -6.98 -9.84 8.17
N LEU A 80 -8.20 -9.55 8.62
CA LEU A 80 -9.35 -9.42 7.73
C LEU A 80 -9.17 -8.24 6.74
N GLY A 81 -8.66 -7.11 7.23
CA GLY A 81 -8.31 -5.97 6.39
C GLY A 81 -7.19 -6.27 5.40
N LEU A 82 -6.20 -7.07 5.82
CA LEU A 82 -5.09 -7.49 4.96
C LEU A 82 -5.56 -8.32 3.75
N PHE A 83 -6.55 -9.20 3.92
CA PHE A 83 -7.10 -9.98 2.81
C PHE A 83 -7.70 -9.11 1.70
N PHE A 84 -8.38 -8.02 2.07
CA PHE A 84 -8.96 -7.08 1.11
C PHE A 84 -7.86 -6.39 0.27
N TYR A 85 -6.81 -5.89 0.91
CA TYR A 85 -5.70 -5.23 0.21
C TYR A 85 -4.91 -6.19 -0.68
N LEU A 86 -4.73 -7.45 -0.27
CA LEU A 86 -4.10 -8.48 -1.10
C LEU A 86 -4.88 -8.76 -2.38
N ARG A 87 -6.22 -8.82 -2.31
CA ARG A 87 -7.06 -8.98 -3.51
C ARG A 87 -6.89 -7.81 -4.47
N LEU A 88 -6.82 -6.59 -3.96
CA LEU A 88 -6.64 -5.39 -4.79
C LEU A 88 -5.24 -5.36 -5.44
N ALA A 89 -4.21 -5.70 -4.67
CA ALA A 89 -2.83 -5.87 -5.14
C ALA A 89 -2.71 -6.91 -6.26
N TYR A 90 -3.40 -8.04 -6.09
CA TYR A 90 -3.46 -9.12 -7.08
C TYR A 90 -4.05 -8.64 -8.40
N CYS A 91 -5.18 -7.92 -8.35
CA CYS A 91 -5.80 -7.29 -9.52
C CYS A 91 -4.93 -6.21 -10.17
N ALA A 92 -4.11 -5.49 -9.41
CA ALA A 92 -3.31 -4.39 -9.95
C ALA A 92 -2.06 -4.82 -10.74
N THR A 93 -1.52 -6.01 -10.45
CA THR A 93 -0.15 -6.37 -10.90
C THR A 93 0.02 -7.80 -11.40
N ILE A 94 -0.66 -8.78 -10.79
CA ILE A 94 -0.37 -10.20 -11.01
C ILE A 94 -1.20 -10.76 -12.16
N THR A 95 -2.42 -10.27 -12.33
CA THR A 95 -3.28 -10.66 -13.45
C THR A 95 -3.07 -9.72 -14.62
N LEU A 96 -2.50 -10.24 -15.73
CA LEU A 96 -2.58 -9.54 -16.99
C LEU A 96 -4.08 -9.33 -17.32
N PRO A 97 -4.54 -8.09 -17.54
CA PRO A 97 -5.91 -7.85 -17.95
C PRO A 97 -6.20 -8.57 -19.27
N PRO A 98 -7.44 -9.04 -19.49
CA PRO A 98 -7.82 -9.56 -20.79
C PRO A 98 -7.56 -8.47 -21.85
N HIS A 99 -6.76 -8.84 -22.85
CA HIS A 99 -6.36 -7.94 -23.92
C HIS A 99 -7.61 -7.58 -24.72
N THR A 100 -8.23 -6.43 -24.44
CA THR A 100 -9.25 -5.90 -25.33
C THR A 100 -8.57 -5.51 -26.64
N THR A 101 -9.18 -5.88 -27.76
CA THR A 101 -8.62 -5.77 -29.12
C THR A 101 -8.39 -4.33 -29.57
N ASN A 102 -8.81 -3.33 -28.78
CA ASN A 102 -8.91 -1.93 -29.17
C ASN A 102 -8.12 -0.97 -28.26
N HIS A 103 -6.89 -1.36 -27.89
CA HIS A 103 -5.94 -0.43 -27.26
C HIS A 103 -4.84 -0.03 -28.23
N MET A 104 -4.89 1.23 -28.67
CA MET A 104 -3.79 1.85 -29.42
C MET A 104 -2.54 1.85 -28.54
N LYS A 105 -1.41 1.37 -29.08
CA LYS A 105 -0.11 1.33 -28.39
C LYS A 105 0.27 2.73 -27.87
N GLN A 106 0.00 2.99 -26.60
CA GLN A 106 0.54 4.17 -25.90
C GLN A 106 1.94 3.83 -25.40
N TRP A 107 2.89 3.71 -26.34
CA TRP A 107 4.30 3.44 -26.04
C TRP A 107 5.04 4.65 -25.45
N HIS A 108 4.46 5.86 -25.55
CA HIS A 108 5.03 7.07 -24.98
C HIS A 108 3.99 7.79 -24.13
N THR A 109 4.08 7.63 -22.81
CA THR A 109 3.27 8.38 -21.83
C THR A 109 4.09 9.57 -21.34
N ASN A 110 4.01 10.69 -22.06
CA ASN A 110 4.70 11.93 -21.67
C ASN A 110 3.85 12.72 -20.66
N LYS A 111 3.67 12.21 -19.45
CA LYS A 111 3.06 12.95 -18.34
C LYS A 111 3.99 12.97 -17.15
N PRO A 112 4.48 14.15 -16.72
CA PRO A 112 5.29 14.23 -15.52
C PRO A 112 4.43 13.87 -14.32
N ILE A 113 4.88 12.88 -13.57
CA ILE A 113 4.32 12.53 -12.27
C ILE A 113 4.85 13.55 -11.26
N ASN A 114 3.97 14.05 -10.39
CA ASN A 114 4.37 15.02 -9.38
C ASN A 114 5.43 14.40 -8.44
N PRO A 115 6.60 15.04 -8.23
CA PRO A 115 7.64 14.52 -7.33
C PRO A 115 7.15 14.32 -5.89
N SER A 116 6.07 14.98 -5.47
CA SER A 116 5.43 14.76 -4.17
C SER A 116 4.97 13.31 -3.96
N ILE A 117 4.55 12.62 -5.04
CA ILE A 117 4.17 11.21 -5.01
C ILE A 117 5.40 10.36 -4.65
N ALA A 118 6.53 10.61 -5.30
CA ALA A 118 7.76 9.88 -5.04
C ALA A 118 8.19 10.06 -3.58
N ILE A 119 8.19 11.31 -3.08
CA ILE A 119 8.58 11.63 -1.70
C ILE A 119 7.66 10.93 -0.68
N LEU A 120 6.33 10.98 -0.88
CA LEU A 120 5.39 10.32 0.04
C LEU A 120 5.57 8.80 0.02
N THR A 121 5.80 8.21 -1.15
CA THR A 121 5.94 6.76 -1.29
C THR A 121 7.25 6.25 -0.67
N THR A 122 8.38 6.94 -0.90
CA THR A 122 9.67 6.55 -0.30
C THR A 122 9.64 6.68 1.21
N LEU A 123 9.05 7.77 1.73
CA LEU A 123 8.85 7.94 3.16
C LEU A 123 7.97 6.82 3.74
N SER A 124 6.91 6.42 3.04
CA SER A 124 6.02 5.34 3.50
C SER A 124 6.63 3.94 3.51
N LEU A 125 7.68 3.70 2.72
CA LEU A 125 8.33 2.39 2.58
C LEU A 125 9.54 2.24 3.51
N MET A 126 10.35 3.29 3.63
CA MET A 126 11.67 3.23 4.29
C MET A 126 11.64 3.67 5.75
N LEU A 127 10.47 3.85 6.36
CA LEU A 127 10.37 4.27 7.76
C LEU A 127 10.66 3.15 8.78
N LEU A 128 10.77 1.89 8.33
CA LEU A 128 11.02 0.74 9.20
C LEU A 128 12.36 0.79 9.98
N PRO A 129 13.51 1.14 9.37
CA PRO A 129 14.77 1.30 10.11
C PRO A 129 14.76 2.44 11.14
N ILE A 130 13.80 3.37 11.09
CA ILE A 130 13.65 4.45 12.08
C ILE A 130 12.82 3.96 13.30
N SER A 131 12.27 2.74 13.25
CA SER A 131 11.49 2.16 14.35
C SER A 131 12.18 2.20 15.72
N PRO A 132 13.50 1.95 15.87
CA PRO A 132 14.13 1.96 17.19
C PRO A 132 14.16 3.38 17.79
N MET A 133 14.29 4.41 16.95
CA MET A 133 14.32 5.82 17.39
C MET A 133 12.97 6.26 17.96
N LEU A 134 11.86 5.71 17.45
CA LEU A 134 10.51 6.00 17.96
C LEU A 134 10.27 5.35 19.32
N THR A 135 10.72 4.10 19.50
CA THR A 135 10.55 3.38 20.77
C THR A 135 11.39 3.94 21.91
N THR A 136 12.49 4.63 21.61
CA THR A 136 13.34 5.27 22.65
C THR A 136 12.82 6.62 23.11
N ILE A 137 11.89 7.24 22.38
CA ILE A 137 11.31 8.55 22.70
C ILE A 137 10.06 8.41 23.59
N ILE A 138 9.46 7.22 23.64
CA ILE A 138 8.29 6.85 24.45
C ILE A 138 8.79 6.14 25.71
#